data_AF-A0A7K2JNH3-F1
#
_entry.id   AF-A0A7K2JNH3-F1
#
_cell.length_a   1.000
_cell.length_b   1.000
_cell.length_c   1.000
_cell.angle_alpha   90.00
_cell.angle_beta   90.00
_cell.angle_gamma   90.00
#
_symmetry.space_group_name_H-M   'P 1'
#
loop_
_entity.id
_entity.type
_entity.pdbx_description
1 polymer ?
#
loop_
_entity_poly.entity_id
_entity_poly.type
_entity_poly.pdbx_seq_one_letter_code
_entity_poly.pdbx_strand_id
1 'polypeptide(L)'
;MPASTAPQAPPAPPAQAQEAPARPAAQQRSRGADTRALTQVLFGELKGLEPGTPEHDRVRAALIEANLPLVRYAAGRFRSRNEPMED
;
A
#
# COMPACT_ATOMS: atom_id res chain seq x y z
N MET A 1 -6.88 57.95 7.02
CA MET A 1 -7.30 56.65 6.46
C MET A 1 -6.31 55.59 6.93
N PRO A 2 -6.68 54.64 7.80
CA PRO A 2 -5.82 53.52 8.18
C PRO A 2 -6.03 52.33 7.23
N ALA A 3 -4.96 51.64 6.85
CA ALA A 3 -5.04 50.28 6.30
C ALA A 3 -3.91 49.45 6.92
N SER A 4 -4.22 48.86 8.07
CA SER A 4 -3.44 47.81 8.70
C SER A 4 -3.43 46.59 7.77
N THR A 5 -2.27 46.25 7.22
CA THR A 5 -2.08 45.02 6.46
C THR A 5 -1.69 43.91 7.43
N ALA A 6 -2.41 42.80 7.36
CA ALA A 6 -2.28 41.61 8.21
C ALA A 6 -0.89 40.94 8.07
N PRO A 7 -0.41 40.21 9.10
CA PRO A 7 0.83 39.47 9.02
C PRO A 7 0.68 38.26 8.07
N GLN A 8 1.52 38.22 7.03
CA GLN A 8 1.70 37.03 6.19
C GLN A 8 2.19 35.85 7.03
N ALA A 9 1.47 34.73 6.95
CA ALA A 9 1.96 33.43 7.41
C ALA A 9 3.05 32.91 6.45
N PRO A 10 4.13 32.29 6.95
CA PRO A 10 5.18 31.76 6.09
C PRO A 10 4.66 30.56 5.27
N PRO A 11 5.15 30.35 4.03
CA PRO A 11 4.76 29.20 3.22
C PRO A 11 5.29 27.93 3.89
N ALA A 12 4.40 26.98 4.15
CA ALA A 12 4.78 25.63 4.54
C ALA A 12 5.66 25.02 3.43
N PRO A 13 6.77 24.34 3.76
CA PRO A 13 7.58 23.69 2.74
C PRO A 13 6.72 22.64 2.03
N PRO A 14 6.89 22.45 0.71
CA PRO A 14 6.20 21.39 0.01
C PRO A 14 6.60 20.08 0.67
N ALA A 15 5.60 19.32 1.11
CA ALA A 15 5.78 17.95 1.53
C ALA A 15 6.62 17.27 0.45
N GLN A 16 7.86 16.94 0.81
CA GLN A 16 8.76 16.19 -0.06
C GLN A 16 8.07 14.85 -0.30
N ALA A 17 7.31 14.77 -1.38
CA ALA A 17 6.94 13.52 -1.99
C ALA A 17 8.27 12.82 -2.21
N GLN A 18 8.56 11.86 -1.33
CA GLN A 18 9.74 11.03 -1.42
C GLN A 18 9.63 10.35 -2.78
N GLU A 19 10.31 10.92 -3.76
CA GLU A 19 10.42 10.40 -5.11
C GLU A 19 11.31 9.17 -4.98
N ALA A 20 10.66 8.06 -4.59
CA ALA A 20 11.29 6.77 -4.53
C ALA A 20 11.91 6.52 -5.91
N PRO A 21 13.20 6.18 -6.00
CA PRO A 21 13.86 6.03 -7.29
C PRO A 21 13.03 5.07 -8.15
N ALA A 22 12.67 5.50 -9.35
CA ALA A 22 11.87 4.72 -10.29
C ALA A 22 12.60 3.40 -10.56
N ARG A 23 12.22 2.35 -9.82
CA ARG A 23 12.85 1.04 -9.92
C ARG A 23 12.58 0.51 -11.32
N PRO A 24 13.59 -0.02 -12.03
CA PRO A 24 13.39 -0.51 -13.39
C PRO A 24 12.31 -1.59 -13.41
N ALA A 25 11.41 -1.53 -14.40
CA ALA A 25 10.23 -2.39 -14.51
C ALA A 25 10.56 -3.90 -14.41
N ALA A 26 11.74 -4.33 -14.86
CA ALA A 26 12.23 -5.70 -14.72
C ALA A 26 12.34 -6.13 -13.24
N GLN A 27 12.85 -5.26 -12.36
CA GLN A 27 12.96 -5.53 -10.92
C GLN A 27 11.60 -5.53 -10.21
N GLN A 28 10.60 -4.82 -10.75
CA GLN A 28 9.24 -4.88 -10.22
C GLN A 28 8.55 -6.18 -10.62
N ARG A 29 8.72 -6.61 -11.88
CA ARG A 29 8.19 -7.88 -12.37
C ARG A 29 8.80 -9.08 -11.64
N SER A 30 10.12 -9.08 -11.43
CA SER A 30 10.80 -10.16 -10.71
C SER A 30 10.29 -10.29 -9.28
N ARG A 31 10.24 -9.17 -8.52
CA ARG A 31 9.65 -9.16 -7.18
C ARG A 31 8.22 -9.66 -7.16
N GLY A 32 7.40 -9.26 -8.13
CA GLY A 32 6.03 -9.76 -8.25
C GLY A 32 5.97 -11.28 -8.50
N ALA A 33 6.89 -11.84 -9.28
CA ALA A 33 6.99 -13.29 -9.48
C ALA A 33 7.44 -14.00 -8.19
N ASP A 34 8.44 -13.46 -7.49
CA ASP A 34 8.94 -14.01 -6.23
C ASP A 34 7.86 -14.01 -5.15
N THR A 35 7.12 -12.89 -5.01
CA THR A 35 5.98 -12.79 -4.07
C THR A 35 4.88 -13.80 -4.41
N ARG A 36 4.57 -14.02 -5.70
CA ARG A 36 3.58 -15.02 -6.12
C ARG A 36 4.03 -16.45 -5.81
N ALA A 37 5.32 -16.74 -5.99
CA ALA A 37 5.88 -18.06 -5.66
C ALA A 37 5.81 -18.32 -4.15
N LEU A 38 6.25 -17.35 -3.33
CA LEU A 38 6.15 -17.42 -1.88
C LEU A 38 4.70 -17.60 -1.41
N THR A 39 3.78 -16.80 -1.98
CA THR A 39 2.35 -16.85 -1.62
C THR A 39 1.73 -18.22 -1.92
N GLN A 40 2.12 -18.88 -3.01
CA GLN A 40 1.65 -20.24 -3.33
C GLN A 40 2.09 -21.27 -2.28
N VAL A 41 3.34 -21.20 -1.83
CA VAL A 41 3.86 -22.08 -0.77
C VAL A 41 3.08 -21.85 0.52
N LEU A 42 2.94 -20.59 0.95
CA LEU A 42 2.24 -20.25 2.19
C LEU A 42 0.75 -20.66 2.18
N PHE A 43 0.06 -20.56 1.04
CA PHE A 43 -1.31 -21.08 0.92
C PHE A 43 -1.36 -22.61 1.01
N GLY A 44 -0.36 -23.30 0.47
CA GLY A 44 -0.20 -24.74 0.62
C GLY A 44 -0.03 -25.16 2.08
N GLU A 45 0.83 -24.45 2.82
CA GLU A 45 1.02 -24.66 4.27
C GLU A 45 -0.26 -24.36 5.06
N LEU A 46 -0.90 -23.20 4.81
CA LEU A 46 -2.10 -22.77 5.54
C LEU A 46 -3.23 -23.81 5.45
N LYS A 47 -3.38 -24.47 4.29
CA LYS A 47 -4.40 -25.50 4.06
C LYS A 47 -4.25 -26.71 5.00
N GLY A 48 -3.03 -27.01 5.46
CA GLY A 48 -2.75 -28.13 6.35
C GLY A 48 -2.77 -27.78 7.84
N LEU A 49 -2.91 -26.50 8.19
CA LEU A 49 -2.86 -26.04 9.59
C LEU A 49 -4.27 -25.85 10.16
N GLU A 50 -4.44 -26.25 11.42
CA GLU A 50 -5.72 -26.09 12.12
C GLU A 50 -5.96 -24.60 12.46
N PRO A 51 -7.14 -24.04 12.14
CA PRO A 51 -7.48 -22.68 12.49
C PRO A 51 -7.41 -22.41 14.00
N GLY A 52 -6.88 -21.25 14.38
CA GLY A 52 -6.72 -20.84 15.78
C GLY A 52 -5.44 -21.34 16.45
N THR A 53 -4.60 -22.10 15.73
CA THR A 53 -3.24 -22.42 16.18
C THR A 53 -2.27 -21.26 15.94
N PRO A 54 -1.22 -21.10 16.79
CA PRO A 54 -0.18 -20.11 16.56
C PRO A 54 0.51 -20.25 15.20
N GLU A 55 0.64 -21.47 14.68
CA GLU A 55 1.23 -21.77 13.38
C GLU A 55 0.32 -21.24 12.26
N HIS A 56 -0.98 -21.52 12.31
CA HIS A 56 -1.95 -21.01 11.34
C HIS A 56 -1.95 -19.48 11.32
N ASP A 57 -1.92 -18.83 12.49
CA ASP A 57 -1.90 -17.36 12.58
C ASP A 57 -0.59 -16.76 12.04
N ARG A 58 0.55 -17.42 12.27
CA ARG A 58 1.85 -17.00 11.71
C ARG A 58 1.87 -17.05 10.19
N VAL A 59 1.39 -18.15 9.58
CA VAL A 59 1.31 -18.28 8.12
C VAL A 59 0.33 -17.27 7.52
N ARG A 60 -0.82 -17.05 8.17
CA ARG A 60 -1.78 -16.03 7.75
C ARG A 60 -1.19 -14.61 7.80
N ALA A 61 -0.45 -14.28 8.87
CA ALA A 61 0.21 -12.98 8.97
C ALA A 61 1.24 -12.78 7.85
N ALA A 62 2.05 -13.80 7.57
CA ALA A 62 3.02 -13.76 6.48
C ALA A 62 2.36 -13.55 5.10
N LEU A 63 1.22 -14.20 4.84
CA LEU A 63 0.42 -13.98 3.62
C LEU A 63 -0.08 -12.54 3.49
N ILE A 64 -0.55 -11.95 4.59
CA ILE A 64 -1.04 -10.56 4.62
C ILE A 64 0.10 -9.59 4.32
N GLU A 65 1.25 -9.76 4.98
CA GLU A 65 2.41 -8.88 4.83
C GLU A 65 2.98 -8.96 3.40
N ALA A 66 3.13 -10.17 2.86
CA ALA A 66 3.62 -10.38 1.50
C ALA A 66 2.74 -9.72 0.44
N ASN A 67 1.42 -9.65 0.69
CA ASN A 67 0.44 -9.14 -0.28
C ASN A 67 -0.01 -7.69 0.00
N LEU A 68 0.47 -7.06 1.06
CA LEU A 68 0.13 -5.68 1.42
C LEU A 68 0.37 -4.67 0.28
N PRO A 69 1.48 -4.75 -0.49
CA PRO A 69 1.71 -3.86 -1.63
C PRO A 69 0.62 -3.98 -2.72
N LEU A 70 0.14 -5.20 -2.99
CA LEU A 70 -0.92 -5.45 -3.97
C LEU A 70 -2.25 -4.87 -3.49
N VAL A 71 -2.59 -5.06 -2.21
CA VAL A 71 -3.79 -4.47 -1.60
C VAL A 71 -3.77 -2.95 -1.68
N ARG A 72 -2.62 -2.32 -1.39
CA ARG A 72 -2.46 -0.86 -1.52
C ARG A 72 -2.66 -0.39 -2.96
N TYR A 73 -2.09 -1.11 -3.94
CA TYR A 73 -2.29 -0.81 -5.36
C TYR A 73 -3.77 -0.91 -5.76
N ALA A 74 -4.45 -2.00 -5.38
CA ALA A 74 -5.86 -2.20 -5.68
C ALA A 74 -6.75 -1.14 -5.00
N ALA A 75 -6.53 -0.87 -3.72
CA ALA A 75 -7.28 0.12 -2.95
C ALA A 75 -7.14 1.54 -3.53
N GLY A 76 -5.94 1.91 -3.99
CA GLY A 76 -5.69 3.20 -4.64
C GLY A 76 -6.57 3.44 -5.87
N ARG A 77 -6.87 2.38 -6.64
CA ARG A 77 -7.74 2.45 -7.82
C ARG A 77 -9.22 2.67 -7.49
N PHE A 78 -9.68 2.28 -6.29
CA PHE A 78 -11.06 2.53 -5.87
C PHE A 78 -11.27 3.94 -5.32
N ARG A 79 -10.22 4.60 -4.80
CA ARG A 79 -10.32 5.99 -4.33
C ARG A 79 -10.64 6.99 -5.44
N SER A 80 -10.25 6.71 -6.68
CA SER A 80 -10.52 7.59 -7.82
C SER A 80 -11.92 7.45 -8.41
N ARG A 81 -12.80 6.61 -7.83
CA ARG A 81 -14.19 6.42 -8.30
C ARG A 81 -15.22 7.23 -7.48
N ASN A 82 -14.78 8.06 -6.54
CA ASN A 82 -15.67 8.94 -5.75
C ASN A 82 -15.79 10.32 -6.43
N GLU A 83 -16.36 10.36 -7.64
CA GLU A 83 -17.00 11.56 -8.14
C GLU A 83 -18.40 11.62 -7.50
N PRO A 84 -18.85 12.77 -6.96
CA PRO A 84 -20.20 12.86 -6.40
C PRO A 84 -21.19 12.62 -7.53
N MET A 85 -21.98 11.55 -7.43
CA MET A 85 -23.18 11.43 -8.25
C MET A 85 -24.18 12.43 -7.65
N GLU A 86 -24.31 13.60 -8.27
CA GLU A 86 -25.42 14.50 -8.01
C GLU A 86 -26.70 13.84 -8.52
N ASP A 87 -27.62 13.52 -7.60
CA ASP A 87 -29.06 13.76 -7.71
C ASP A 87 -29.69 13.68 -6.29
#